data_AF-A0A536D0R6-F1
#
_entry.id   AF-A0A536D0R6-F1
#
_cell.length_a   1.000
_cell.length_b   1.000
_cell.length_c   1.000
_cell.angle_alpha   90.00
_cell.angle_beta   90.00
_cell.angle_gamma   90.00
#
_symmetry.space_group_name_H-M   'P 1'
#
loop_
_entity.id
_entity.type
_entity.pdbx_description
1 polymer ?
#
loop_
_entity_poly.entity_id
_entity_poly.type
_entity_poly.pdbx_seq_one_letter_code
_entity_poly.pdbx_strand_id
1 'polypeptide(L)'
;MRSLMGSLVGAVILFLCFLFGRRVDRSTVPWLDGPTGPPRIGAGFHRSVAARAGLEVNTGSDLGLLPDCAYLDGDGFDSGRLHPSVRD
;
A
#
# COMPACT_ATOMS: atom_id res chain seq x y z
N MET A 1 18.57 17.41 18.75
CA MET A 1 19.54 16.48 18.11
C MET A 1 18.89 15.30 17.40
N ARG A 2 18.06 14.46 18.04
CA ARG A 2 17.42 13.28 17.38
C ARG A 2 16.65 13.58 16.08
N SER A 3 15.88 14.68 16.05
CA SER A 3 15.12 15.08 14.84
C SER A 3 16.02 15.50 13.67
N LEU A 4 17.20 16.07 13.96
CA LEU A 4 18.13 16.53 12.93
C LEU A 4 18.81 15.35 12.24
N MET A 5 19.16 14.34 13.03
CA MET A 5 19.76 13.10 12.54
C MET A 5 18.79 12.31 11.66
N GLY A 6 17.51 12.22 12.06
CA GLY A 6 16.46 11.58 11.26
C GLY A 6 16.23 12.29 9.92
N SER A 7 16.27 13.62 9.91
CA SER A 7 16.11 14.41 8.68
C SER A 7 17.29 14.22 7.72
N LEU A 8 18.52 14.19 8.24
CA LEU A 8 19.73 13.97 7.44
C LEU A 8 19.74 12.56 6.82
N VAL A 9 19.46 11.53 7.62
CA VAL A 9 19.39 10.14 7.14
C VAL A 9 18.29 10.00 6.08
N GLY A 10 17.12 10.60 6.30
CA GLY A 10 16.04 10.62 5.31
C GLY A 10 16.47 11.27 3.99
N ALA A 11 17.18 12.41 4.04
CA ALA A 11 17.69 13.08 2.85
C ALA A 11 18.70 12.21 2.08
N VAL A 12 19.60 11.52 2.78
CA VAL A 12 20.57 10.61 2.14
C VAL A 12 19.86 9.44 1.47
N ILE A 13 18.87 8.83 2.14
CA ILE A 13 18.08 7.74 1.56
C ILE A 13 17.38 8.21 0.28
N LEU A 14 16.70 9.36 0.34
CA LEU A 14 16.00 9.92 -0.82
C LEU A 14 16.98 10.25 -1.97
N PHE A 15 18.17 10.76 -1.65
CA PHE A 15 19.22 11.01 -2.64
C PHE A 15 19.73 9.71 -3.29
N LEU A 16 19.97 8.66 -2.50
CA LEU A 16 20.37 7.35 -3.02
C LEU A 16 19.27 6.72 -3.88
N CYS A 17 18.00 6.83 -3.48
CA CYS A 17 16.86 6.41 -4.30
C CYS A 17 16.78 7.22 -5.59
N PHE A 18 17.11 8.52 -5.58
CA PHE A 18 17.16 9.32 -6.80
C PHE A 18 18.28 8.86 -7.74
N LEU A 19 19.47 8.55 -7.21
CA LEU A 19 20.65 8.21 -8.00
C LEU A 19 20.61 6.76 -8.54
N PHE A 20 20.15 5.82 -7.72
CA PHE A 20 20.19 4.38 -8.00
C PHE A 20 18.82 3.71 -8.09
N GLY A 21 17.73 4.44 -7.85
CA GLY A 21 16.39 3.89 -7.91
C GLY A 21 16.01 3.46 -9.32
N ARG A 22 15.33 2.31 -9.41
CA ARG A 22 14.77 1.83 -10.66
C ARG A 22 13.62 2.74 -11.08
N ARG A 23 13.69 3.31 -12.28
CA ARG A 23 12.53 3.98 -12.90
C ARG A 23 11.55 2.90 -13.35
N VAL A 24 10.32 2.96 -12.85
CA VAL A 24 9.24 2.05 -13.22
C VAL A 24 8.16 2.87 -13.91
N ASP A 25 7.75 2.43 -15.10
CA ASP A 25 6.55 2.94 -15.73
C ASP A 25 5.34 2.36 -15.00
N ARG A 26 4.59 3.22 -14.31
CA ARG A 26 3.43 2.82 -13.52
C ARG A 26 2.32 2.21 -14.37
N SER A 27 2.24 2.56 -15.66
CA SER A 27 1.26 1.96 -16.57
C SER A 27 1.50 0.46 -16.79
N THR A 28 2.75 0.01 -16.67
CA THR A 28 3.13 -1.40 -16.78
C THR A 28 3.01 -2.16 -15.46
N VAL A 29 2.81 -1.45 -14.35
CA VAL A 29 2.69 -2.02 -13.01
C VAL A 29 1.54 -1.32 -12.26
N PRO A 30 0.26 -1.55 -12.66
CA PRO A 30 -0.87 -0.73 -12.19
C PRO A 30 -1.05 -0.70 -10.68
N TRP A 31 -0.66 -1.77 -9.98
CA TRP A 31 -0.73 -1.83 -8.52
C TRP A 31 0.20 -0.83 -7.80
N LEU A 32 1.21 -0.29 -8.50
CA LEU A 32 2.07 0.79 -7.99
C LEU A 32 1.46 2.18 -8.18
N ASP A 33 0.41 2.32 -8.99
CA ASP A 33 -0.29 3.60 -9.18
C ASP A 33 -1.39 3.80 -8.12
N GLY A 34 -1.00 3.66 -6.86
CA GLY A 34 -1.88 3.86 -5.72
C GLY A 34 -2.09 5.34 -5.39
N PRO A 35 -3.22 5.71 -4.76
CA PRO A 35 -3.47 7.06 -4.31
C PRO A 35 -2.44 7.48 -3.25
N THR A 36 -1.86 8.68 -3.40
CA THR A 36 -0.99 9.29 -2.40
C THR A 36 -1.77 10.26 -1.52
N GLY A 37 -1.40 10.33 -0.24
CA GLY A 37 -2.10 11.11 0.76
C GLY A 37 -1.22 12.15 1.46
N PRO A 38 -1.84 12.97 2.34
CA PRO A 38 -1.12 13.92 3.16
C PRO A 38 -0.17 13.21 4.15
N PRO A 39 0.76 13.94 4.80
CA PRO A 39 1.74 13.36 5.73
C PRO A 39 1.14 12.52 6.87
N ARG A 40 -0.16 12.69 7.17
CA ARG A 40 -0.91 11.84 8.08
C ARG A 40 -2.11 11.24 7.35
N ILE A 41 -2.12 9.92 7.21
CA ILE A 41 -3.27 9.18 6.72
C ILE A 41 -4.24 8.97 7.89
N GLY A 42 -5.45 9.49 7.74
CA GLY A 42 -6.54 9.32 8.71
C GLY A 42 -7.86 9.04 8.00
N ALA A 43 -8.95 8.95 8.74
CA ALA A 43 -10.26 8.56 8.21
C ALA A 43 -10.78 9.41 7.03
N GLY A 44 -10.26 10.64 6.86
CA GLY A 44 -10.61 11.51 5.73
C GLY A 44 -9.92 11.15 4.41
N PHE A 45 -8.83 10.38 4.42
CA PHE A 45 -8.04 10.08 3.22
C PHE A 45 -8.85 9.30 2.17
N HIS A 46 -9.56 8.24 2.58
CA HIS A 46 -10.35 7.44 1.63
C HIS A 46 -11.48 8.26 0.98
N ARG A 47 -12.11 9.15 1.76
CA ARG A 47 -13.13 10.07 1.23
C ARG A 47 -12.56 11.05 0.21
N SER A 48 -11.37 11.60 0.47
CA SER A 48 -10.74 12.55 -0.48
C SER A 48 -10.29 11.87 -1.77
N VAL A 49 -9.79 10.62 -1.68
CA VAL A 49 -9.46 9.81 -2.85
C VAL A 49 -10.72 9.51 -3.66
N ALA A 50 -11.78 9.05 -3.00
CA ALA A 50 -13.04 8.72 -3.65
C ALA A 50 -13.62 9.94 -4.39
N ALA A 51 -13.69 11.10 -3.72
CA ALA A 51 -14.17 12.34 -4.32
C ALA A 51 -13.36 12.78 -5.56
N ARG A 52 -12.02 12.64 -5.52
CA ARG A 52 -11.15 12.98 -6.67
C ARG A 52 -11.34 12.06 -7.87
N ALA A 53 -11.71 10.81 -7.62
CA ALA A 53 -11.88 9.79 -8.65
C ALA A 53 -13.33 9.63 -9.12
N GLY A 54 -14.29 10.40 -8.56
CA GLY A 54 -15.72 10.22 -8.84
C GLY A 54 -16.27 8.89 -8.30
N LEU A 55 -15.71 8.41 -7.18
CA LEU A 55 -16.09 7.18 -6.50
C LEU A 55 -16.80 7.48 -5.18
N GLU A 56 -17.40 6.45 -4.59
CA GLU A 56 -18.04 6.50 -3.28
C GLU A 56 -17.32 5.58 -2.28
N VAL A 57 -17.34 5.97 -1.00
CA VAL A 57 -16.81 5.14 0.08
C VAL A 57 -17.96 4.30 0.64
N ASN A 58 -17.89 3.00 0.43
CA ASN A 58 -18.80 2.04 1.07
C ASN A 58 -18.24 1.56 2.41
N THR A 59 -19.14 1.40 3.38
CA THR A 59 -18.82 0.84 4.70
C THR A 59 -19.72 -0.34 4.99
N GLY A 60 -19.15 -1.44 5.45
CA GLY A 60 -19.84 -2.69 5.75
C GLY A 60 -18.89 -3.63 6.49
N SER A 61 -19.42 -4.57 7.25
CA SER A 61 -18.62 -5.53 8.04
C SER A 61 -17.90 -6.57 7.17
N ASP A 62 -18.33 -6.73 5.93
CA ASP A 62 -17.87 -7.69 4.93
C ASP A 62 -17.05 -7.04 3.80
N LEU A 63 -16.91 -5.70 3.81
CA LEU A 63 -16.19 -5.00 2.75
C LEU A 63 -14.67 -5.07 2.95
N GLY A 64 -13.97 -5.54 1.93
CA GLY A 64 -12.51 -5.53 1.87
C GLY A 64 -11.81 -6.64 2.66
N LEU A 65 -12.57 -7.54 3.30
CA LEU A 65 -12.05 -8.74 3.92
C LEU A 65 -12.37 -9.94 3.04
N LEU A 66 -11.34 -10.74 2.74
CA LEU A 66 -11.58 -12.09 2.23
C LEU A 66 -11.94 -12.97 3.43
N PRO A 67 -13.00 -13.80 3.32
CA PRO A 67 -13.45 -14.63 4.42
C PRO A 67 -12.47 -15.77 4.74
N ASP A 68 -11.61 -16.14 3.78
CA ASP A 68 -10.66 -17.24 3.88
C ASP A 68 -9.46 -17.01 2.94
N CYS A 69 -8.28 -17.50 3.33
CA CYS A 69 -7.05 -17.34 2.53
C CYS A 69 -7.07 -18.12 1.21
N ALA A 70 -7.89 -19.18 1.08
CA ALA A 70 -8.04 -19.96 -0.14
C ALA A 70 -8.60 -19.14 -1.31
N TYR A 71 -9.23 -18.00 -1.04
CA TYR A 71 -9.64 -17.05 -2.09
C TYR A 71 -8.45 -16.43 -2.83
N LEU A 72 -7.24 -16.51 -2.27
CA LEU A 72 -6.00 -16.04 -2.89
C LEU A 72 -5.29 -17.14 -3.68
N ASP A 73 -5.75 -18.40 -3.64
CA ASP A 73 -5.12 -19.51 -4.33
C ASP A 73 -5.13 -19.31 -5.85
N GLY A 74 -3.99 -19.53 -6.48
CA GLY A 74 -3.82 -19.29 -7.91
C GLY A 74 -2.35 -19.25 -8.34
N ASP A 75 -2.09 -18.60 -9.48
CA ASP A 75 -0.75 -18.56 -10.06
C ASP A 75 0.27 -17.89 -9.13
N GLY A 76 1.08 -18.73 -8.47
CA GLY A 76 2.15 -18.31 -7.57
C GLY A 76 1.77 -18.21 -6.10
N PHE A 77 0.53 -18.56 -5.72
CA PHE A 77 0.10 -18.58 -4.32
C PHE A 77 -0.69 -19.86 -3.98
N ASP A 78 -0.33 -20.46 -2.85
CA ASP A 78 -0.95 -21.66 -2.29
C ASP A 78 -1.08 -21.45 -0.78
N SER A 79 -2.31 -21.17 -0.34
CA SER A 79 -2.69 -20.94 1.05
C SER A 79 -2.40 -22.14 1.94
N GLY A 80 -2.37 -23.36 1.39
CA GLY A 80 -2.00 -24.59 2.10
C GLY A 80 -0.55 -24.59 2.59
N ARG A 81 0.32 -23.76 2.00
CA ARG A 81 1.73 -23.60 2.41
C ARG A 81 1.92 -22.55 3.49
N LEU A 82 0.88 -21.78 3.85
CA LEU A 82 0.93 -20.87 4.97
C LEU A 82 0.99 -21.65 6.29
N HIS A 83 1.62 -21.04 7.28
CA HIS A 83 1.55 -21.57 8.64
C HIS A 83 0.10 -21.51 9.14
N PRO A 84 -0.42 -22.55 9.83
CA PRO A 84 -1.82 -22.61 10.26
C PRO A 84 -2.27 -21.38 11.06
N SER A 85 -1.40 -20.81 11.91
CA SER A 85 -1.71 -19.60 12.70
C SER A 85 -1.90 -18.31 11.88
N VAL A 86 -1.66 -18.34 10.57
CA VAL A 86 -1.87 -17.22 9.65
C VAL A 86 -3.05 -17.52 8.73
N ARG A 87 -3.27 -18.79 8.39
CA ARG A 87 -4.34 -19.23 7.49
C ARG A 87 -5.71 -19.29 8.19
N ASP A 88 -5.72 -19.81 9.42
CA ASP A 88 -6.91 -20.12 10.23
C ASP A 88 -7.14 -19.05 11.32
#